data_AF-A0A6M2CKK7-F1
#
_entry.id   AF-A0A6M2CKK7-F1
#
_cell.length_a   1.000
_cell.length_b   1.000
_cell.length_c   1.000
_cell.angle_alpha   90.00
_cell.angle_beta   90.00
_cell.angle_gamma   90.00
#
_symmetry.space_group_name_H-M   'P 1'
#
loop_
_entity.id
_entity.type
_entity.pdbx_description
1 polymer ?
#
loop_
_entity_poly.entity_id
_entity_poly.type
_entity_poly.pdbx_seq_one_letter_code
_entity_poly.pdbx_strand_id
1 'polypeptide(L)'
;MQRQEGAWEKNLGDLKQYVKRVFPTASLREGFQDRLTYDIPQAGVTSLANVFVAMDEAKAKFSIEEFSFSQTTLEQVFLGFAKEQELAQEDDDGQIHA
;
A
#
# COMPACT_ATOMS: atom_id res chain seq x y z
N MET A 1 -2.29 9.87 34.13
CA MET A 1 -1.92 9.05 32.95
C MET A 1 -1.73 9.99 31.79
N GLN A 2 -0.49 10.42 31.54
CA GLN A 2 -0.17 11.33 30.43
C GLN A 2 -0.09 10.49 29.15
N ARG A 3 -0.95 10.81 28.19
CA ARG A 3 -1.08 10.11 26.91
C ARG A 3 0.23 10.30 26.12
N GLN A 4 0.86 9.21 25.69
CA GLN A 4 2.09 9.17 24.89
C GLN A 4 1.84 9.65 23.45
N GLU A 5 1.19 10.80 23.24
CA GLU A 5 0.68 11.19 21.92
C GLU A 5 1.82 11.42 20.89
N GLY A 6 2.97 11.97 21.27
CA GLY A 6 4.06 12.22 20.31
C GLY A 6 4.93 11.00 19.93
N ALA A 7 4.93 9.94 20.75
CA ALA A 7 5.81 8.79 20.51
C ALA A 7 5.29 7.87 19.39
N TRP A 8 3.97 7.69 19.31
CA TRP A 8 3.35 6.89 18.26
C TRP A 8 3.41 7.59 16.90
N GLU A 9 3.28 8.92 16.86
CA GLU A 9 3.42 9.71 15.62
C GLU A 9 4.82 9.60 15.03
N LYS A 10 5.85 9.68 15.88
CA LYS A 10 7.24 9.49 15.46
C LYS A 10 7.49 8.07 14.94
N ASN A 11 7.03 7.06 15.67
CA ASN A 11 7.16 5.66 15.24
C ASN A 11 6.48 5.41 13.89
N LEU A 12 5.31 6.02 13.66
CA LEU A 12 4.60 5.93 12.39
C LEU A 12 5.39 6.56 11.24
N GLY A 13 6.01 7.72 11.47
CA GLY A 13 6.90 8.37 10.51
C GLY A 13 8.12 7.51 10.16
N ASP A 14 8.78 6.96 11.18
CA ASP A 14 9.96 6.11 11.00
C ASP A 14 9.60 4.78 10.29
N LEU A 15 8.43 4.22 10.59
CA LEU A 15 7.88 3.05 9.90
C LEU A 15 7.61 3.34 8.42
N LYS A 16 7.00 4.48 8.08
CA LYS A 16 6.77 4.88 6.68
C LYS A 16 8.09 4.99 5.91
N GLN A 17 9.13 5.57 6.52
CA GLN A 17 10.46 5.63 5.92
C GLN A 17 11.09 4.25 5.75
N TYR A 18 10.94 3.38 6.76
CA TYR A 18 11.42 2.00 6.68
C TYR A 18 10.77 1.24 5.52
N VAL A 19 9.44 1.29 5.42
CA VAL A 19 8.68 0.66 4.33
C VAL A 19 9.15 1.18 2.97
N LYS A 20 9.37 2.50 2.83
CA LYS A 20 9.86 3.06 1.57
C LYS A 20 11.28 2.59 1.20
N ARG A 21 12.11 2.26 2.19
CA ARG A 21 13.46 1.71 1.95
C ARG A 21 13.41 0.24 1.55
N VAL A 22 12.58 -0.56 2.22
CA VAL A 22 12.42 -2.00 1.91
C VAL A 22 11.69 -2.19 0.59
N PHE A 23 10.71 -1.35 0.30
CA PHE A 23 9.88 -1.38 -0.90
C PHE A 23 9.90 -0.02 -1.60
N PRO A 24 10.94 0.30 -2.39
CA PRO A 24 11.07 1.59 -3.06
C PRO A 24 9.90 1.91 -4.00
N THR A 25 9.33 0.88 -4.62
CA THR A 25 8.19 0.97 -5.53
C THR A 25 6.84 0.98 -4.81
N ALA A 26 6.81 0.86 -3.48
CA ALA A 26 5.56 0.90 -2.74
C ALA A 26 4.91 2.28 -2.79
N SER A 27 3.59 2.28 -2.96
CA SER A 27 2.71 3.44 -2.83
C SER A 27 1.75 3.24 -1.66
N LEU A 28 1.64 4.26 -0.81
CA LEU A 28 0.66 4.24 0.28
C LEU A 28 -0.74 4.40 -0.31
N ARG A 29 -1.57 3.37 -0.16
CA ARG A 29 -2.96 3.35 -0.62
C ARG A 29 -3.88 4.01 0.41
N GLU A 30 -3.73 3.62 1.66
CA GLU A 30 -4.59 4.06 2.76
C GLU A 30 -3.80 4.14 4.06
N GLY A 31 -4.02 5.20 4.84
CA GLY A 31 -3.65 5.26 6.25
C GLY A 31 -4.89 5.54 7.06
N PHE A 32 -5.36 4.56 7.83
CA PHE A 32 -6.56 4.68 8.66
C PHE A 32 -6.23 4.26 10.09
N GLN A 33 -6.41 5.20 11.04
CA GLN A 33 -6.04 5.03 12.43
C GLN A 33 -4.56 4.59 12.58
N ASP A 34 -4.34 3.37 13.06
CA ASP A 34 -3.06 2.73 13.30
C ASP A 34 -2.63 1.76 12.17
N ARG A 35 -3.42 1.67 11.09
CA ARG A 35 -3.15 0.79 9.95
C ARG A 35 -2.65 1.56 8.74
N LEU A 36 -1.57 1.04 8.13
CA LEU A 36 -1.05 1.48 6.85
C LEU A 36 -1.20 0.37 5.81
N THR A 37 -1.80 0.71 4.66
CA THR A 37 -1.99 -0.20 3.54
C THR A 37 -1.15 0.28 2.36
N TYR A 38 -0.29 -0.58 1.84
CA TYR A 38 0.61 -0.28 0.72
C TYR A 38 0.31 -1.16 -0.49
N ASP A 39 0.41 -0.55 -1.67
CA ASP A 39 0.50 -1.25 -2.94
C ASP A 39 1.94 -1.43 -3.31
N ILE A 40 2.32 -2.68 -3.60
CA ILE A 40 3.70 -3.03 -3.96
C ILE A 40 3.65 -3.74 -5.31
N PRO A 41 4.18 -3.13 -6.37
CA PRO A 41 4.29 -3.79 -7.66
C PRO A 41 5.07 -5.11 -7.54
N GLN A 42 4.61 -6.18 -8.19
CA GLN A 42 5.27 -7.47 -8.15
C GLN A 42 6.73 -7.40 -8.61
N ALA A 43 7.05 -6.53 -9.58
CA ALA A 43 8.42 -6.28 -10.02
C ALA A 43 9.35 -5.75 -8.91
N GLY A 44 8.79 -5.15 -7.86
CA GLY A 44 9.53 -4.68 -6.68
C GLY A 44 9.73 -5.75 -5.60
N VAL A 45 9.18 -6.96 -5.77
CA VAL A 45 9.27 -8.05 -4.79
C VAL A 45 10.06 -9.20 -5.41
N THR A 46 11.32 -9.33 -5.01
CA THR A 46 12.21 -10.40 -5.50
C THR A 46 12.10 -11.70 -4.70
N SER A 47 11.82 -11.61 -3.40
CA SER A 47 11.70 -12.76 -2.50
C SER A 47 10.71 -12.47 -1.39
N LEU A 48 9.62 -13.25 -1.34
CA LEU A 48 8.62 -13.12 -0.28
C LEU A 48 9.21 -13.49 1.09
N ALA A 49 10.20 -14.38 1.15
CA ALA A 49 10.91 -14.70 2.39
C ALA A 49 11.66 -13.48 2.95
N ASN A 50 12.36 -12.73 2.09
CA ASN A 50 13.07 -11.52 2.51
C ASN A 50 12.09 -10.43 2.97
N VAL A 51 10.91 -10.39 2.36
CA VAL A 51 9.83 -9.50 2.75
C VAL A 51 9.31 -9.82 4.14
N PHE A 52 9.05 -11.10 4.45
CA PHE A 52 8.65 -11.51 5.79
C PHE A 52 9.71 -11.17 6.84
N VAL A 53 10.99 -11.45 6.56
CA VAL A 53 12.11 -11.10 7.46
C VAL A 53 12.16 -9.59 7.72
N ALA A 54 12.09 -8.77 6.66
CA ALA A 54 12.13 -7.32 6.79
C ALA A 54 10.94 -6.76 7.60
N MET A 55 9.76 -7.38 7.50
CA MET A 55 8.60 -6.97 8.28
C MET A 55 8.63 -7.45 9.73
N ASP A 56 9.21 -8.62 10.02
CA ASP A 56 9.43 -9.07 11.39
C ASP A 56 10.41 -8.15 12.14
N GLU A 57 11.47 -7.70 11.47
CA GLU A 57 12.38 -6.67 12.01
C GLU A 57 11.64 -5.35 12.27
N ALA A 58 10.77 -4.93 11.35
CA ALA A 58 9.93 -3.75 11.52
C ALA A 58 8.98 -3.91 12.72
N LYS A 59 8.40 -5.10 12.88
CA LYS A 59 7.48 -5.43 13.98
C LYS A 59 8.14 -5.21 15.33
N ALA A 60 9.34 -5.76 15.51
CA ALA A 60 10.12 -5.59 16.73
C ALA A 60 10.58 -4.14 16.96
N LYS A 61 10.92 -3.41 15.89
CA LYS A 61 11.50 -2.06 15.98
C LYS A 61 10.46 -0.95 16.18
N PHE A 62 9.28 -1.08 15.59
CA PHE A 62 8.25 -0.04 15.56
C PHE A 62 7.00 -0.40 16.37
N SER A 63 7.04 -1.52 17.11
CA SER A 63 5.92 -2.03 17.92
C SER A 63 4.65 -2.26 17.09
N ILE A 64 4.80 -2.84 15.90
CA ILE A 64 3.66 -3.21 15.06
C ILE A 64 2.97 -4.43 15.69
N GLU A 65 1.64 -4.41 15.82
CA GLU A 65 0.91 -5.57 16.37
C GLU A 65 0.86 -6.72 15.38
N GLU A 66 0.55 -6.43 14.12
CA GLU A 66 0.49 -7.40 13.03
C GLU A 66 0.75 -6.77 11.65
N PHE A 67 1.18 -7.59 10.71
CA PHE A 67 1.24 -7.23 9.30
C PHE A 67 0.67 -8.38 8.47
N SER A 68 0.13 -8.06 7.29
CA SER A 68 -0.34 -9.05 6.34
C SER A 68 0.01 -8.63 4.92
N PHE A 69 0.11 -9.62 4.04
CA PHE A 69 0.26 -9.43 2.61
C PHE A 69 -0.91 -10.10 1.91
N SER A 70 -1.57 -9.37 1.02
CA SER A 70 -2.57 -9.91 0.11
C SER A 70 -2.04 -9.81 -1.32
N GLN A 71 -2.22 -10.89 -2.08
CA GLN A 71 -2.04 -10.83 -3.52
C GLN A 71 -3.36 -10.39 -4.15
N THR A 72 -3.29 -9.52 -5.15
CA THR A 72 -4.45 -9.18 -5.99
C THR A 72 -4.98 -10.46 -6.64
N THR A 73 -6.27 -10.73 -6.48
CA THR A 73 -6.90 -11.90 -7.10
C THR A 73 -7.12 -11.67 -8.59
N LEU A 74 -7.27 -12.76 -9.37
CA LEU A 74 -7.59 -12.65 -10.80
C LEU A 74 -8.90 -11.88 -11.04
N GLU A 75 -9.86 -12.02 -10.13
CA GLU A 75 -11.11 -11.26 -10.13
C GLU A 75 -10.87 -9.76 -9.97
N GLN A 76 -10.00 -9.34 -9.05
CA GLN A 76 -9.66 -7.93 -8.86
C GLN A 76 -8.88 -7.36 -10.06
N VAL A 77 -8.03 -8.16 -10.71
CA VAL A 77 -7.38 -7.80 -11.99
C VAL A 77 -8.43 -7.60 -13.08
N PHE A 78 -9.41 -8.50 -13.18
CA PHE A 78 -10.50 -8.41 -14.16
C PHE A 78 -11.39 -7.18 -13.93
N LEU A 79 -11.76 -6.90 -12.67
CA LEU A 79 -12.51 -5.69 -12.30
C LEU A 79 -11.71 -4.40 -12.58
N GLY A 80 -10.38 -4.45 -12.42
CA GLY A 80 -9.50 -3.36 -12.82
C GLY A 80 -9.60 -3.08 -14.32
N PHE A 81 -9.45 -4.12 -15.14
CA PHE A 81 -9.58 -3.99 -16.60
C PHE A 81 -10.96 -3.50 -17.04
N ALA A 82 -12.04 -3.97 -16.40
CA ALA A 82 -13.40 -3.50 -16.72
C ALA A 82 -13.57 -2.00 -16.41
N LYS A 83 -13.05 -1.52 -15.28
CA LYS A 83 -13.08 -0.10 -14.91
C LYS A 83 -12.25 0.77 -15.84
N GLU A 84 -11.08 0.30 -16.27
CA GLU A 84 -10.24 1.03 -17.24
C GLU A 84 -10.94 1.19 -18.60
N GLN A 85 -11.70 0.18 -19.04
CA GLN A 85 -12.48 0.24 -20.28
C GLN A 85 -13.66 1.21 -20.18
N GLU A 86 -14.34 1.26 -19.03
CA GLU A 86 -15.46 2.17 -18.77
C GLU A 86 -14.98 3.63 -18.78
N LEU A 87 -13.86 3.92 -18.12
CA LEU A 87 -13.26 5.27 -18.12
C LEU A 87 -12.78 5.70 -19.53
N ALA A 88 -12.31 4.77 -20.35
CA ALA A 88 -11.87 5.07 -21.72
C ALA A 88 -13.02 5.34 -22.71
N GLN A 89 -14.27 5.01 -22.34
CA GLN A 89 -15.46 5.25 -23.17
C GLN A 89 -16.12 6.61 -22.91
N GLU A 90 -15.89 7.23 -21.75
CA GLU A 90 -16.50 8.51 -21.37
C GLU A 90 -15.85 9.74 -22.04
N ASP A 91 -14.72 9.58 -22.74
CA ASP A 91 -13.99 10.66 -23.42
C ASP A 91 -14.38 10.88 -24.91
N ASP A 92 -15.32 10.10 -25.48
CA ASP A 92 -15.69 10.17 -26.92
C ASP A 92 -17.03 10.89 -27.21
N ASP A 93 -17.89 11.14 -26.22
CA ASP A 93 -19.25 11.69 -26.42
C ASP A 93 -19.34 13.24 -26.48
N GLY A 94 -18.30 13.90 -27.01
CA GLY A 94 -18.12 15.34 -26.91
C GLY A 94 -18.35 16.22 -28.15
N GLN A 95 -18.60 15.68 -29.36
CA GLN A 95 -18.74 16.57 -30.53
C GLN A 95 -19.53 16.00 -31.72
N ILE A 96 -20.87 16.07 -31.65
CA ILE A 96 -21.70 16.10 -32.87
C ILE A 96 -21.84 17.56 -33.34
N HIS A 97 -20.97 17.98 -34.26
CA HIS A 97 -21.22 19.15 -35.10
C HIS A 97 -22.33 18.80 -36.10
N ALA A 98 -23.49 19.44 -35.97
CA ALA A 98 -24.48 19.59 -37.04
C ALA A 98 -24.85 21.08 -37.14
#